data_AF-A0A2T5JGU1-F1
#
_entry.id   AF-A0A2T5JGU1-F1
#
_cell.length_a   1.000
_cell.length_b   1.000
_cell.length_c   1.000
_cell.angle_alpha   90.00
_cell.angle_beta   90.00
_cell.angle_gamma   90.00
#
_symmetry.space_group_name_H-M   'P 1'
#
loop_
_entity.id
_entity.type
_entity.pdbx_description
1 polymer ?
#
loop_
_entity_poly.entity_id
_entity_poly.type
_entity_poly.pdbx_seq_one_letter_code
_entity_poly.pdbx_strand_id
1 'polypeptide(L)'
;MHNWEDSYLEAEEAIRNTNYLHAKQLLENIILDEPSTAQAHNSLGWLYRTQFDDYERAENHYKAAIKSNPNYPHAYVNLIILYTYQEQWEKLKGVAERAMHRPLVDKSLIYYRLGIMEEYLQNFESAVDYYKKAIKLCLNFDTIEDYKRAIGNCEYKANL
;
A
#
# COMPACT_ATOMS: atom_id res chain seq x y z
N MET A 1 -28.78 -13.21 -12.36
CA MET A 1 -27.32 -13.10 -12.57
C MET A 1 -26.76 -12.63 -11.25
N HIS A 2 -25.89 -13.43 -10.62
CA HIS A 2 -25.21 -13.00 -9.39
C HIS A 2 -24.17 -11.97 -9.81
N ASN A 3 -24.25 -10.75 -9.27
CA ASN A 3 -23.31 -9.67 -9.58
C ASN A 3 -22.08 -9.84 -8.69
N TRP A 4 -20.87 -9.79 -9.25
CA TRP A 4 -19.63 -9.92 -8.48
C TRP A 4 -19.52 -8.88 -7.37
N GLU A 5 -20.21 -7.74 -7.51
CA GLU A 5 -20.30 -6.70 -6.48
C GLU A 5 -20.94 -7.21 -5.18
N ASP A 6 -21.98 -8.04 -5.27
CA ASP A 6 -22.63 -8.63 -4.07
C ASP A 6 -21.69 -9.60 -3.38
N SER A 7 -21.03 -10.48 -4.15
CA SER A 7 -20.01 -11.40 -3.62
C SER A 7 -18.83 -10.64 -3.01
N TYR A 8 -18.48 -9.48 -3.57
CA TYR A 8 -17.41 -8.64 -3.06
C TYR A 8 -17.79 -7.99 -1.72
N LEU A 9 -19.04 -7.53 -1.57
CA LEU A 9 -19.53 -7.03 -0.29
C LEU A 9 -19.52 -8.12 0.79
N GLU A 10 -19.89 -9.35 0.44
CA GLU A 10 -19.79 -10.51 1.34
C GLU A 10 -18.33 -10.80 1.71
N ALA A 11 -17.40 -10.71 0.75
CA ALA A 11 -15.99 -10.91 1.01
C ALA A 11 -15.44 -9.85 1.98
N GLU A 12 -15.79 -8.58 1.80
CA GLU A 12 -15.40 -7.49 2.70
C GLU A 12 -16.03 -7.64 4.08
N GLU A 13 -17.26 -8.15 4.17
CA GLU A 13 -17.88 -8.50 5.46
C GLU A 13 -17.15 -9.64 6.16
N ALA A 14 -16.79 -10.68 5.41
CA ALA A 14 -16.00 -11.78 5.93
C ALA A 14 -14.63 -11.30 6.43
N ILE A 15 -13.97 -10.35 5.75
CA ILE A 15 -12.74 -9.70 6.24
C ILE A 15 -13.00 -8.98 7.57
N ARG A 16 -14.06 -8.15 7.66
CA ARG A 16 -14.41 -7.45 8.91
C ARG A 16 -14.69 -8.39 10.07
N ASN A 17 -15.30 -9.54 9.78
CA ASN A 17 -15.58 -10.59 10.75
C ASN A 17 -14.40 -11.56 10.97
N THR A 18 -13.21 -11.25 10.44
CA THR A 18 -11.99 -12.06 10.55
C THR A 18 -12.06 -13.47 9.92
N ASN A 19 -13.10 -13.72 9.12
CA ASN A 19 -13.32 -14.96 8.37
C ASN A 19 -12.46 -14.99 7.09
N TYR A 20 -11.14 -14.92 7.25
CA TYR A 20 -10.21 -14.69 6.15
C TYR A 20 -10.18 -15.80 5.10
N LEU A 21 -10.42 -17.06 5.49
CA LEU A 21 -10.50 -18.18 4.55
C LEU A 21 -11.76 -18.09 3.66
N HIS A 22 -12.90 -17.69 4.24
CA HIS A 22 -14.14 -17.48 3.49
C HIS A 22 -14.01 -16.29 2.55
N ALA A 23 -13.49 -15.15 3.06
CA ALA A 23 -13.21 -13.98 2.24
C ALA A 23 -12.30 -14.32 1.05
N LYS A 24 -11.22 -15.07 1.29
CA LYS A 24 -10.31 -15.53 0.24
C LYS A 24 -11.04 -16.34 -0.83
N GLN A 25 -11.87 -17.31 -0.45
CA GLN A 25 -12.63 -18.13 -1.41
C GLN A 25 -13.58 -17.29 -2.26
N LEU A 26 -14.30 -16.34 -1.65
CA LEU A 26 -15.18 -15.42 -2.37
C LEU A 26 -14.38 -14.57 -3.38
N LEU A 27 -13.23 -14.02 -2.97
CA LEU A 27 -12.37 -13.22 -3.85
C LEU A 27 -11.76 -14.04 -4.99
N GLU A 28 -11.36 -15.29 -4.74
CA GLU A 28 -10.87 -16.21 -5.78
C GLU A 28 -11.97 -16.54 -6.79
N ASN A 29 -13.22 -16.75 -6.35
CA ASN A 29 -14.36 -16.96 -7.24
C ASN A 29 -14.67 -15.71 -8.08
N ILE A 30 -14.66 -14.51 -7.48
CA ILE A 30 -14.84 -13.25 -8.22
C ILE A 30 -13.78 -13.11 -9.32
N ILE A 31 -12.52 -13.43 -9.02
CA ILE A 31 -11.43 -13.34 -10.00
C ILE A 31 -11.55 -14.42 -11.08
N LEU A 32 -12.11 -15.60 -10.75
CA LEU A 32 -12.37 -16.65 -11.73
C LEU A 32 -13.43 -16.22 -12.75
N ASP A 33 -14.50 -15.60 -12.29
CA ASP A 33 -15.61 -15.14 -13.12
C ASP A 33 -15.28 -13.83 -13.86
N GLU A 34 -14.64 -12.88 -13.15
CA GLU A 34 -14.29 -11.54 -13.63
C GLU A 34 -12.81 -11.21 -13.33
N PRO A 35 -11.86 -11.71 -14.16
CA PRO A 35 -10.41 -11.63 -13.90
C PRO A 35 -9.84 -10.20 -13.86
N SER A 36 -10.57 -9.18 -14.32
CA SER A 36 -10.14 -7.78 -14.29
C SER A 36 -10.66 -7.00 -13.07
N THR A 37 -11.19 -7.67 -12.05
CA THR A 37 -11.72 -7.00 -10.86
C THR A 37 -10.61 -6.50 -9.96
N ALA A 38 -10.23 -5.22 -10.12
CA ALA A 38 -9.11 -4.61 -9.40
C ALA A 38 -9.30 -4.62 -7.88
N GLN A 39 -10.54 -4.42 -7.42
CA GLN A 39 -10.92 -4.45 -6.01
C GLN A 39 -10.66 -5.84 -5.39
N ALA A 40 -11.10 -6.90 -6.07
CA ALA A 40 -10.93 -8.27 -5.61
C ALA A 40 -9.44 -8.66 -5.56
N HIS A 41 -8.68 -8.32 -6.62
CA HIS A 41 -7.24 -8.50 -6.62
C HIS A 41 -6.57 -7.74 -5.46
N ASN A 42 -6.95 -6.49 -5.19
CA ASN A 42 -6.37 -5.72 -4.09
C ASN A 42 -6.69 -6.32 -2.72
N SER A 43 -7.95 -6.69 -2.45
CA SER A 43 -8.35 -7.31 -1.17
C SER A 43 -7.66 -8.66 -0.97
N LEU A 44 -7.52 -9.46 -2.03
CA LEU A 44 -6.81 -10.74 -1.96
C LEU A 44 -5.31 -10.56 -1.73
N GLY A 45 -4.69 -9.56 -2.36
CA GLY A 45 -3.31 -9.19 -2.09
C GLY A 45 -3.10 -8.73 -0.64
N TRP A 46 -4.08 -8.03 -0.06
CA TRP A 46 -4.06 -7.63 1.35
C TRP A 46 -4.13 -8.83 2.29
N LEU A 47 -5.00 -9.79 2.01
CA LEU A 47 -5.10 -11.04 2.77
C LEU A 47 -3.79 -11.82 2.73
N TYR A 48 -3.20 -12.00 1.54
CA TYR A 48 -1.92 -12.69 1.40
C TYR A 48 -0.79 -12.01 2.18
N ARG A 49 -0.73 -10.68 2.16
CA ARG A 49 0.30 -9.94 2.90
C ARG A 49 0.12 -10.00 4.42
N THR A 50 -1.11 -9.92 4.92
CA THR A 50 -1.38 -9.67 6.35
C THR A 50 -1.80 -10.89 7.14
N GLN A 51 -2.42 -11.89 6.49
CA GLN A 51 -2.99 -13.05 7.17
C GLN A 51 -2.27 -14.35 6.82
N PHE A 52 -1.61 -14.41 5.66
CA PHE A 52 -0.96 -15.62 5.16
C PHE A 52 0.55 -15.48 4.99
N ASP A 53 1.11 -14.28 5.21
CA ASP A 53 2.53 -13.95 5.01
C ASP A 53 3.10 -14.40 3.64
N ASP A 54 2.24 -14.51 2.62
CA ASP A 54 2.61 -14.85 1.24
C ASP A 54 2.81 -13.56 0.44
N TYR A 55 3.98 -12.97 0.62
CA TYR A 55 4.32 -11.70 0.00
C TYR A 55 4.44 -11.76 -1.53
N GLU A 56 4.81 -12.91 -2.09
CA GLU A 56 4.91 -13.09 -3.54
C GLU A 56 3.52 -13.05 -4.18
N ARG A 57 2.55 -13.79 -3.63
CA ARG A 57 1.17 -13.71 -4.10
C ARG A 57 0.58 -12.33 -3.87
N ALA A 58 0.86 -11.70 -2.73
CA ALA A 58 0.44 -10.32 -2.48
C ALA A 58 0.93 -9.36 -3.59
N GLU A 59 2.23 -9.40 -3.92
CA GLU A 59 2.82 -8.60 -5.00
C GLU A 59 2.12 -8.85 -6.34
N ASN A 60 1.89 -10.11 -6.69
CA ASN A 60 1.22 -10.49 -7.94
C ASN A 60 -0.21 -9.95 -8.01
N HIS A 61 -0.97 -10.06 -6.93
CA HIS A 61 -2.35 -9.57 -6.88
C HIS A 61 -2.41 -8.04 -6.93
N TYR A 62 -1.55 -7.30 -6.23
CA TYR A 62 -1.51 -5.84 -6.37
C TYR A 62 -1.12 -5.39 -7.78
N LYS A 63 -0.15 -6.07 -8.42
CA LYS A 63 0.20 -5.80 -9.83
C LYS A 63 -0.96 -6.08 -10.78
N ALA A 64 -1.71 -7.17 -10.55
CA ALA A 64 -2.90 -7.49 -11.33
C ALA A 64 -4.01 -6.44 -11.15
N ALA A 65 -4.22 -5.93 -9.92
CA ALA A 65 -5.14 -4.83 -9.67
C ALA A 65 -4.74 -3.55 -10.44
N ILE A 66 -3.45 -3.18 -10.40
CA ILE A 66 -2.92 -2.04 -11.14
C ILE A 66 -3.05 -2.23 -12.67
N LYS A 67 -2.82 -3.45 -13.16
CA LYS A 67 -2.97 -3.77 -14.58
C LYS A 67 -4.42 -3.63 -15.03
N SER A 68 -5.36 -4.08 -14.20
CA SER A 68 -6.78 -4.07 -14.51
C SER A 68 -7.38 -2.67 -14.42
N ASN A 69 -6.96 -1.89 -13.41
CA ASN A 69 -7.33 -0.48 -13.29
C ASN A 69 -6.10 0.36 -12.87
N PRO A 70 -5.42 1.01 -13.83
CA PRO A 70 -4.25 1.85 -13.57
C PRO A 70 -4.53 3.08 -12.70
N ASN A 71 -5.80 3.43 -12.47
CA ASN A 71 -6.22 4.55 -11.63
C ASN A 71 -6.77 4.09 -10.28
N TYR A 72 -6.61 2.81 -9.91
CA TYR A 72 -7.07 2.28 -8.62
C TYR A 72 -6.01 2.53 -7.52
N PRO A 73 -6.22 3.50 -6.62
CA PRO A 73 -5.15 4.01 -5.76
C PRO A 73 -4.70 3.01 -4.69
N HIS A 74 -5.62 2.21 -4.15
CA HIS A 74 -5.35 1.27 -3.05
C HIS A 74 -4.28 0.24 -3.42
N ALA A 75 -4.25 -0.24 -4.67
CA ALA A 75 -3.26 -1.23 -5.11
C ALA A 75 -1.84 -0.65 -5.17
N TYR A 76 -1.68 0.63 -5.56
CA TYR A 76 -0.39 1.31 -5.51
C TYR A 76 0.09 1.48 -4.06
N VAL A 77 -0.80 1.95 -3.19
CA VAL A 77 -0.52 2.15 -1.77
C VAL A 77 -0.08 0.84 -1.11
N ASN A 78 -0.83 -0.24 -1.30
CA ASN A 78 -0.53 -1.53 -0.71
C ASN A 78 0.75 -2.15 -1.26
N LEU A 79 1.04 -1.97 -2.55
CA LEU A 79 2.29 -2.44 -3.15
C LEU A 79 3.50 -1.66 -2.64
N ILE A 80 3.38 -0.34 -2.44
CA ILE A 80 4.44 0.47 -1.84
C ILE A 80 4.68 0.03 -0.40
N ILE A 81 3.63 -0.17 0.40
CA ILE A 81 3.75 -0.68 1.77
C ILE A 81 4.46 -2.03 1.79
N LEU A 82 4.08 -2.95 0.90
CA LEU A 82 4.72 -4.26 0.78
C LEU A 82 6.22 -4.13 0.49
N TYR A 83 6.61 -3.31 -0.50
CA TYR A 83 8.02 -3.10 -0.81
C TYR A 83 8.80 -2.37 0.26
N THR A 84 8.16 -1.47 1.02
CA THR A 84 8.80 -0.88 2.22
C THR A 84 9.07 -1.95 3.27
N TYR A 85 8.09 -2.81 3.55
CA TYR A 85 8.21 -3.87 4.55
C TYR A 85 9.29 -4.90 4.19
N GLN A 86 9.42 -5.22 2.91
CA GLN A 86 10.45 -6.15 2.41
C GLN A 86 11.79 -5.48 2.08
N GLU A 87 11.93 -4.18 2.37
CA GLU A 87 13.15 -3.41 2.08
C GLU A 87 13.56 -3.44 0.59
N GLN A 88 12.59 -3.63 -0.31
CA GLN A 88 12.81 -3.69 -1.76
C GLN A 88 12.81 -2.27 -2.37
N TRP A 89 13.83 -1.49 -2.02
CA TRP A 89 13.93 -0.05 -2.30
C TRP A 89 13.82 0.32 -3.78
N GLU A 90 14.46 -0.43 -4.67
CA GLU A 90 14.39 -0.16 -6.10
C GLU A 90 12.99 -0.37 -6.68
N LYS A 91 12.30 -1.43 -6.24
CA LYS A 91 10.90 -1.65 -6.64
C LYS A 91 9.99 -0.58 -6.05
N LEU A 92 10.21 -0.18 -4.80
CA LEU A 92 9.48 0.90 -4.14
C LEU A 92 9.58 2.20 -4.95
N LYS A 93 10.79 2.63 -5.33
CA LYS A 93 11.00 3.84 -6.15
C LYS A 93 10.23 3.76 -7.47
N GLY A 94 10.32 2.64 -8.18
CA GLY A 94 9.63 2.44 -9.45
C GLY A 94 8.09 2.42 -9.35
N VAL A 95 7.52 1.96 -8.23
CA VAL A 95 6.07 2.07 -7.99
C VAL A 95 5.70 3.48 -7.57
N ALA A 96 6.48 4.10 -6.68
CA ALA A 96 6.26 5.46 -6.19
C ALA A 96 6.22 6.47 -7.35
N GLU A 97 7.18 6.42 -8.27
CA GLU A 97 7.22 7.28 -9.45
C GLU A 97 5.93 7.18 -10.28
N ARG A 98 5.50 5.95 -10.60
CA ARG A 98 4.26 5.73 -11.35
C ARG A 98 3.02 6.20 -10.58
N ALA A 99 2.99 5.98 -9.28
CA ALA A 99 1.86 6.29 -8.41
C ALA A 99 1.66 7.81 -8.24
N MET A 100 2.73 8.60 -8.25
CA MET A 100 2.68 10.07 -8.15
C MET A 100 1.87 10.75 -9.27
N HIS A 101 1.74 10.08 -10.42
CA HIS A 101 0.98 10.56 -11.57
C HIS A 101 -0.46 10.01 -11.63
N ARG A 102 -0.89 9.22 -10.65
CA ARG A 102 -2.25 8.65 -10.60
C ARG A 102 -3.20 9.51 -9.77
N PRO A 103 -4.48 9.60 -10.18
CA PRO A 103 -5.49 10.33 -9.42
C PRO A 103 -5.76 9.63 -8.09
N LEU A 104 -6.10 10.41 -7.06
CA LEU A 104 -6.55 9.94 -5.74
C LEU A 104 -5.56 9.07 -4.96
N VAL A 105 -4.34 8.86 -5.47
CA VAL A 105 -3.28 8.20 -4.70
C VAL A 105 -2.81 9.15 -3.61
N ASP A 106 -2.67 8.61 -2.40
CA ASP A 106 -2.14 9.34 -1.25
C ASP A 106 -0.64 9.59 -1.41
N LYS A 107 -0.30 10.77 -1.94
CA LYS A 107 1.08 11.23 -2.13
C LYS A 107 1.81 11.49 -0.81
N SER A 108 1.07 11.82 0.26
CA SER A 108 1.65 12.00 1.59
C SER A 108 2.28 10.67 2.05
N LEU A 109 1.52 9.58 1.94
CA LEU A 109 2.03 8.25 2.26
C LEU A 109 3.25 7.88 1.40
N ILE A 110 3.23 8.17 0.09
CA ILE A 110 4.39 7.85 -0.78
C ILE A 110 5.64 8.56 -0.30
N TYR A 111 5.56 9.87 -0.03
CA TYR A 111 6.71 10.61 0.48
C TYR A 111 7.18 10.09 1.84
N TYR A 112 6.26 9.73 2.73
CA TYR A 112 6.62 9.11 4.00
C TYR A 112 7.39 7.79 3.82
N ARG A 113 6.95 6.92 2.91
CA ARG A 113 7.64 5.65 2.61
C ARG A 113 9.01 5.86 1.95
N LEU A 114 9.16 6.89 1.11
CA LEU A 114 10.46 7.30 0.58
C LEU A 114 11.38 7.85 1.69
N GLY A 115 10.82 8.58 2.66
CA GLY A 115 11.57 9.03 3.84
C GLY A 115 12.09 7.87 4.69
N ILE A 116 11.27 6.84 4.93
CA ILE A 116 11.70 5.61 5.63
C ILE A 116 12.86 4.94 4.90
N MET A 117 12.78 4.86 3.57
CA MET A 117 13.86 4.30 2.75
C MET A 117 15.16 5.10 2.91
N GLU A 118 15.12 6.44 2.81
CA GLU A 118 16.32 7.26 3.00
C GLU A 118 16.87 7.16 4.42
N GLU A 119 16.00 7.08 5.44
CA GLU A 119 16.42 6.87 6.83
C GLU A 119 17.14 5.52 7.00
N TYR A 120 16.64 4.45 6.38
CA TYR A 120 17.29 3.14 6.37
C TYR A 120 18.67 3.19 5.70
N LEU A 121 18.78 3.95 4.59
CA LEU A 121 20.04 4.19 3.88
C LEU A 121 20.96 5.19 4.62
N GLN A 122 20.57 5.67 5.80
CA GLN A 122 21.30 6.65 6.63
C GLN A 122 21.44 8.04 5.97
N ASN A 123 20.64 8.33 4.95
CA ASN A 123 20.57 9.63 4.30
C ASN A 123 19.59 10.54 5.07
N PHE A 124 19.91 10.84 6.33
CA PHE A 124 18.97 11.48 7.26
C PHE A 124 18.45 12.84 6.78
N GLU A 125 19.28 13.66 6.15
CA GLU A 125 18.83 14.94 5.58
C GLU A 125 17.75 14.74 4.50
N SER A 126 17.98 13.79 3.59
CA SER A 126 17.01 13.43 2.54
C SER A 126 15.73 12.83 3.12
N ALA A 127 15.85 12.02 4.17
CA ALA A 127 14.70 11.47 4.90
C ALA A 127 13.82 12.58 5.48
N VAL A 128 14.42 13.57 6.14
CA VAL A 128 13.74 14.74 6.69
C VAL A 128 13.02 15.53 5.59
N ASP A 129 13.66 15.75 4.44
CA ASP A 129 13.03 16.43 3.31
C ASP A 129 11.81 15.69 2.78
N TYR A 130 11.86 14.36 2.69
CA TYR A 130 10.71 13.54 2.30
C TYR A 130 9.59 13.60 3.34
N TYR A 131 9.90 13.52 4.63
CA TYR A 131 8.90 13.65 5.69
C TYR A 131 8.23 15.04 5.70
N LYS A 132 8.98 16.11 5.44
CA LYS A 132 8.41 17.46 5.26
C LYS A 132 7.45 17.53 4.07
N LYS A 133 7.80 16.90 2.94
CA LYS A 133 6.91 16.79 1.77
C LYS A 133 5.65 15.99 2.10
N ALA A 134 5.76 14.92 2.90
CA ALA A 134 4.61 14.14 3.36
C ALA A 134 3.66 15.01 4.20
N ILE A 135 4.18 15.72 5.21
CA ILE A 135 3.39 16.63 6.06
C ILE A 135 2.63 17.67 5.23
N LYS A 136 3.27 18.26 4.21
CA LYS A 136 2.64 19.28 3.36
C LYS A 136 1.39 18.77 2.61
N LEU A 137 1.34 17.46 2.33
CA LEU A 137 0.24 16.83 1.60
C LEU A 137 -0.73 16.06 2.51
N CYS A 138 -0.41 15.92 3.79
CA CYS A 138 -1.23 15.23 4.75
C CYS A 138 -2.34 16.14 5.27
N LEU A 139 -3.55 15.61 5.41
CA LEU A 139 -4.69 16.31 6.00
C LEU A 139 -5.05 15.78 7.40
N ASN A 140 -4.45 14.67 7.83
CA ASN A 140 -4.74 14.01 9.11
C ASN A 140 -3.71 14.45 10.17
N PHE A 141 -4.19 14.99 11.29
CA PHE A 141 -3.34 15.55 12.34
C PHE A 141 -2.45 14.49 13.02
N ASP A 142 -3.02 13.33 13.38
CA ASP A 142 -2.24 12.27 14.06
C ASP A 142 -1.11 11.75 13.18
N THR A 143 -1.39 11.61 11.88
CA THR A 143 -0.39 11.20 10.87
C THR A 143 0.73 12.24 10.73
N ILE A 144 0.40 13.54 10.83
CA ILE A 144 1.41 14.62 10.82
C ILE A 144 2.33 14.50 12.04
N GLU A 145 1.78 14.21 13.23
CA GLU A 145 2.59 14.04 14.44
C GLU A 145 3.53 12.83 14.34
N ASP A 146 3.09 11.72 13.73
CA ASP A 146 3.95 10.58 13.43
C ASP A 146 5.12 10.95 12.50
N TYR A 147 4.87 11.77 11.47
CA TYR A 147 5.91 12.25 10.56
C TYR A 147 6.89 13.20 11.25
N LYS A 148 6.41 14.08 12.15
CA LYS A 148 7.28 14.94 12.96
C LYS A 148 8.17 14.13 13.89
N ARG A 149 7.65 13.05 14.48
CA ARG A 149 8.46 12.13 15.29
C ARG A 149 9.56 11.49 14.45
N ALA A 150 9.25 11.07 13.22
CA ALA A 150 10.24 10.51 12.30
C ALA A 150 11.35 11.53 11.94
N ILE A 151 10.98 12.81 11.74
CA ILE A 151 11.94 13.91 11.56
C ILE A 151 12.87 14.04 12.77
N GLY A 152 12.33 14.14 13.99
CA GLY A 152 13.14 14.28 15.20
C GLY A 152 14.11 13.11 15.41
N ASN A 153 13.70 11.89 15.08
CA ASN A 153 14.58 10.72 15.10
C ASN A 153 15.74 10.83 14.10
N CYS A 154 15.47 11.30 12.88
CA CYS A 154 16.51 11.51 11.87
C CYS A 154 17.48 12.63 12.26
N GLU A 155 16.96 13.76 12.74
CA GLU A 155 17.78 14.89 13.20
C GLU A 155 18.68 14.49 14.37
N TYR A 156 18.18 13.68 15.31
CA TYR A 156 19.01 13.12 16.38
C TYR A 156 20.14 12.24 15.83
N LYS A 157 19.82 11.31 14.92
CA LYS A 157 20.81 10.40 14.31
C LYS A 157 21.85 11.12 13.46
N ALA A 158 21.49 12.22 12.80
CA ALA A 158 22.41 13.01 11.98
C ALA A 158 23.46 13.79 12.79
N ASN A 159 23.22 14.00 14.08
CA ASN A 159 24.10 14.74 14.98
C ASN A 159 24.98 13.84 15.88
N LEU A 160 24.93 12.52 15.68
CA LEU A 160 25.81 11.52 16.32
C LEU A 160 27.02 11.21 15.44
#